data_AF-A0A7W0T6R1-F1
#
_entry.id   AF-A0A7W0T6R1-F1
#
_cell.length_a   1.000
_cell.length_b   1.000
_cell.length_c   1.000
_cell.angle_alpha   90.00
_cell.angle_beta   90.00
_cell.angle_gamma   90.00
#
_symmetry.space_group_name_H-M   'P 1'
#
loop_
_entity.id
_entity.type
_entity.pdbx_description
1 polymer ?
#
loop_
_entity_poly.entity_id
_entity_poly.type
_entity_poly.pdbx_seq_one_letter_code
_entity_poly.pdbx_strand_id
1 'polypeptide(L)'
;MRTLLGRLDELYVLGGGRGANRPAGSTAESEACALAAQWMDEAGLTVARDAFGNVIGRLRGSQRELPEVWAGSHLDSVPEGGKYDGALGVVAAIQAVAAVGVSARTLGVVAFRDEERGCYGSLALAKSGPLPGRFVELHVEQGPLLERAGAALGVVTGIVGSTRREVVFEGTAGHAGTSPMDTRYDALVQASEYVLRVRDAAKAIDGAVATVGVLHVEPGAANVIPGRVRLTVDARAPDEDRLVRLLDALDLDPGVDLAPVELDASIRSVLRDEVERVAAPAVELASGAGHDAGVLAVAGVETGMLFVRSLNGGVSHSPEELSSEDDIAKAVEVLTATLRRLAAD
;
A
#
# COMPACT_ATOMS: atom_id res chain seq x y z
N MET A 1 -5.30 16.84 -24.07
CA MET A 1 -4.87 15.73 -23.19
C MET A 1 -4.91 16.22 -21.76
N ARG A 2 -5.48 15.46 -20.83
CA ARG A 2 -5.49 15.83 -19.40
C ARG A 2 -4.09 15.68 -18.80
N THR A 3 -3.74 16.52 -17.84
CA THR A 3 -2.48 16.40 -17.09
C THR A 3 -2.57 15.27 -16.06
N LEU A 4 -1.43 14.76 -15.60
CA LEU A 4 -1.37 13.74 -14.53
C LEU A 4 -2.10 14.21 -13.27
N LEU A 5 -1.82 15.44 -12.81
CA LEU A 5 -2.46 16.00 -11.63
C LEU A 5 -3.97 16.18 -11.80
N GLY A 6 -4.43 16.55 -13.01
CA GLY A 6 -5.85 16.64 -13.32
C GLY A 6 -6.56 15.28 -13.28
N ARG A 7 -5.89 14.21 -13.71
CA ARG A 7 -6.43 12.84 -13.55
C ARG A 7 -6.53 12.44 -12.08
N LEU A 8 -5.54 12.82 -11.26
CA LEU A 8 -5.61 12.60 -9.81
C LEU A 8 -6.73 13.41 -9.15
N ASP A 9 -6.96 14.66 -9.57
CA ASP A 9 -8.09 15.48 -9.10
C ASP A 9 -9.44 14.81 -9.41
N GLU A 10 -9.57 14.25 -10.62
CA GLU A 10 -10.79 13.53 -11.00
C GLU A 10 -11.01 12.27 -10.16
N LEU A 11 -9.96 11.50 -9.86
CA LEU A 11 -10.07 10.34 -8.98
C LEU A 11 -10.41 10.77 -7.54
N TYR A 12 -9.82 11.86 -7.06
CA TYR A 12 -9.95 12.33 -5.68
C TYR A 12 -11.39 12.71 -5.31
N VAL A 13 -12.16 13.26 -6.26
CA VAL A 13 -13.55 13.67 -6.02
C VAL A 13 -14.57 12.52 -6.07
N LEU A 14 -14.19 11.34 -6.54
CA LEU A 14 -15.10 10.18 -6.60
C LEU A 14 -15.48 9.70 -5.19
N GLY A 15 -16.73 9.25 -5.06
CA GLY A 15 -17.33 8.87 -3.77
C GLY A 15 -17.84 10.06 -2.94
N GLY A 16 -17.39 11.28 -3.24
CA GLY A 16 -17.77 12.49 -2.50
C GLY A 16 -17.19 12.53 -1.09
N GLY A 17 -17.67 13.48 -0.26
CA GLY A 17 -17.23 13.63 1.13
C GLY A 17 -15.89 14.38 1.27
N ARG A 18 -15.29 14.28 2.45
CA ARG A 18 -13.96 14.83 2.76
C ARG A 18 -12.92 13.79 2.38
N GLY A 19 -11.85 14.17 1.69
CA GLY A 19 -10.82 13.23 1.24
C GLY A 19 -11.29 12.32 0.10
N ALA A 20 -10.43 11.39 -0.29
CA ALA A 20 -10.80 10.28 -1.17
C ALA A 20 -11.70 9.30 -0.43
N ASN A 21 -12.78 8.85 -1.07
CA ASN A 21 -13.72 7.89 -0.50
C ASN A 21 -14.08 6.82 -1.53
N ARG A 22 -13.09 5.99 -1.88
CA ARG A 22 -13.25 4.88 -2.82
C ARG A 22 -13.00 3.51 -2.16
N PRO A 23 -13.71 3.11 -1.08
CA PRO A 23 -13.50 1.81 -0.46
C PRO A 23 -13.63 0.66 -1.46
N ALA A 24 -12.88 -0.40 -1.23
CA ALA A 24 -12.94 -1.60 -2.05
C ALA A 24 -14.36 -2.20 -2.14
N GLY A 25 -14.72 -2.63 -3.33
CA GLY A 25 -16.05 -3.12 -3.70
C GLY A 25 -17.10 -2.02 -3.95
N SER A 26 -16.77 -0.75 -3.75
CA SER A 26 -17.72 0.36 -3.93
C SER A 26 -17.96 0.70 -5.41
N THR A 27 -19.05 1.43 -5.67
CA THR A 27 -19.30 2.05 -6.97
C THR A 27 -18.18 3.03 -7.34
N ALA A 28 -17.66 3.79 -6.37
CA ALA A 28 -16.62 4.78 -6.59
C ALA A 28 -15.27 4.14 -7.01
N GLU A 29 -14.87 3.01 -6.41
CA GLU A 29 -13.70 2.24 -6.89
C GLU A 29 -13.93 1.72 -8.32
N SER A 30 -15.14 1.25 -8.61
CA SER A 30 -15.49 0.73 -9.94
C SER A 30 -15.49 1.83 -11.01
N GLU A 31 -15.92 3.04 -10.67
CA GLU A 31 -15.82 4.24 -11.51
C GLU A 31 -14.36 4.66 -11.74
N ALA A 32 -13.53 4.65 -10.68
CA ALA A 32 -12.09 4.91 -10.81
C ALA A 32 -11.41 3.92 -11.76
N CYS A 33 -11.70 2.62 -11.62
CA CYS A 33 -11.21 1.58 -12.53
C CYS A 33 -11.70 1.78 -13.98
N ALA A 34 -12.92 2.28 -14.18
CA ALA A 34 -13.45 2.58 -15.50
C ALA A 34 -12.76 3.80 -16.14
N LEU A 35 -12.47 4.85 -15.36
CA LEU A 35 -11.69 6.00 -15.82
C LEU A 35 -10.25 5.59 -16.18
N ALA A 36 -9.60 4.79 -15.35
CA ALA A 36 -8.26 4.28 -15.65
C ALA A 36 -8.26 3.45 -16.94
N ALA A 37 -9.24 2.56 -17.13
CA ALA A 37 -9.42 1.83 -18.38
C ALA A 37 -9.56 2.77 -19.60
N GLN A 38 -10.39 3.80 -19.49
CA GLN A 38 -10.54 4.80 -20.55
C GLN A 38 -9.21 5.51 -20.84
N TRP A 39 -8.48 5.94 -19.81
CA TRP A 39 -7.20 6.64 -19.99
C TRP A 39 -6.10 5.75 -20.56
N MET A 40 -6.12 4.45 -20.27
CA MET A 40 -5.25 3.47 -20.91
C MET A 40 -5.57 3.34 -22.40
N ASP A 41 -6.85 3.24 -22.77
CA ASP A 41 -7.29 3.17 -24.17
C ASP A 41 -6.92 4.46 -24.94
N GLU A 42 -7.16 5.64 -24.35
CA GLU A 42 -6.75 6.94 -24.89
C GLU A 42 -5.24 7.05 -25.10
N ALA A 43 -4.45 6.34 -24.27
CA ALA A 43 -3.00 6.25 -24.38
C ALA A 43 -2.53 5.20 -25.40
N GLY A 44 -3.44 4.52 -26.09
CA GLY A 44 -3.16 3.52 -27.12
C GLY A 44 -2.89 2.11 -26.59
N LEU A 45 -3.22 1.83 -25.32
CA LEU A 45 -3.05 0.51 -24.72
C LEU A 45 -4.28 -0.36 -25.00
N THR A 46 -4.06 -1.64 -25.27
CA THR A 46 -5.15 -2.63 -25.33
C THR A 46 -5.60 -2.98 -23.91
N VAL A 47 -6.82 -2.62 -23.56
CA VAL A 47 -7.36 -2.80 -22.21
C VAL A 47 -8.08 -4.14 -22.06
N ALA A 48 -7.83 -4.82 -20.95
CA ALA A 48 -8.54 -6.01 -20.52
C ALA A 48 -8.85 -5.92 -19.01
N ARG A 49 -9.85 -6.69 -18.57
CA ARG A 49 -10.09 -6.99 -17.16
C ARG A 49 -9.88 -8.47 -16.94
N ASP A 50 -9.17 -8.83 -15.88
CA ASP A 50 -9.01 -10.23 -15.51
C ASP A 50 -10.24 -10.75 -14.74
N ALA A 51 -10.19 -12.02 -14.32
CA ALA A 51 -11.28 -12.66 -13.58
C ALA A 51 -11.50 -12.07 -12.17
N PHE A 52 -10.54 -11.27 -11.67
CA PHE A 52 -10.54 -10.68 -10.34
C PHE A 52 -10.90 -9.19 -10.36
N GLY A 53 -11.15 -8.63 -11.56
CA GLY A 53 -11.54 -7.25 -11.76
C GLY A 53 -10.37 -6.28 -11.89
N ASN A 54 -9.12 -6.75 -11.87
CA ASN A 54 -7.96 -5.92 -12.14
C ASN A 54 -8.04 -5.37 -13.56
N VAL A 55 -7.72 -4.10 -13.76
CA VAL A 55 -7.69 -3.47 -15.07
C VAL A 55 -6.27 -3.47 -15.60
N ILE A 56 -6.05 -4.06 -16.77
CA ILE A 56 -4.72 -4.20 -17.37
C ILE A 56 -4.72 -3.62 -18.78
N GLY A 57 -3.95 -2.56 -19.00
CA GLY A 57 -3.66 -2.01 -20.32
C GLY A 57 -2.32 -2.51 -20.84
N ARG A 58 -2.24 -2.95 -22.09
CA ARG A 58 -0.98 -3.42 -22.70
C ARG A 58 -0.61 -2.62 -23.94
N LEU A 59 0.63 -2.14 -23.96
CA LEU A 59 1.29 -1.62 -25.16
C LEU A 59 2.14 -2.74 -25.76
N ARG A 60 1.70 -3.28 -26.89
CA ARG A 60 2.32 -4.47 -27.49
C ARG A 60 3.75 -4.21 -27.95
N GLY A 61 4.67 -5.04 -27.48
CA GLY A 61 6.06 -5.08 -27.95
C GLY A 61 6.21 -5.78 -29.29
N SER A 62 7.40 -5.63 -29.90
CA SER A 62 7.75 -6.31 -31.15
C SER A 62 8.09 -7.80 -30.97
N GLN A 63 8.49 -8.22 -29.77
CA GLN A 63 8.88 -9.59 -29.40
C GLN A 63 7.93 -10.11 -28.30
N ARG A 64 6.95 -10.94 -28.69
CA ARG A 64 5.82 -11.34 -27.83
C ARG A 64 6.14 -12.46 -26.86
N GLU A 65 7.22 -13.17 -27.11
CA GLU A 65 7.74 -14.27 -26.32
C GLU A 65 8.55 -13.79 -25.11
N LEU A 66 9.01 -12.53 -25.13
CA LEU A 66 9.72 -11.95 -24.01
C LEU A 66 8.77 -11.68 -22.84
N PRO A 67 9.20 -11.95 -21.59
CA PRO A 67 8.43 -11.58 -20.40
C PRO A 67 8.03 -10.10 -20.41
N GLU A 68 6.76 -9.83 -20.08
CA GLU A 68 6.20 -8.47 -20.03
C GLU A 68 6.81 -7.66 -18.87
N VAL A 69 6.87 -6.34 -19.03
CA VAL A 69 7.31 -5.39 -17.98
C VAL A 69 6.13 -4.51 -17.63
N TRP A 70 5.64 -4.60 -16.40
CA TRP A 70 4.46 -3.87 -15.96
C TRP A 70 4.82 -2.76 -14.98
N ALA A 71 3.98 -1.74 -14.93
CA ALA A 71 3.93 -0.76 -13.85
C ALA A 71 2.49 -0.54 -13.42
N GLY A 72 2.27 -0.11 -12.18
CA GLY A 72 0.92 0.05 -11.67
C GLY A 72 0.88 0.17 -10.17
N SER A 73 -0.34 0.16 -9.64
CA SER A 73 -0.67 0.16 -8.22
C SER A 73 -2.19 -0.06 -8.09
N HIS A 74 -2.85 0.54 -7.10
CA HIS A 74 -4.28 0.40 -6.82
C HIS A 74 -5.06 1.72 -6.99
N LEU A 75 -6.40 1.64 -6.92
CA LEU A 75 -7.30 2.79 -7.07
C LEU A 75 -8.37 2.90 -5.98
N ASP A 76 -8.57 1.85 -5.18
CA ASP A 76 -9.34 1.97 -3.94
C ASP A 76 -8.62 2.90 -2.95
N SER A 77 -9.38 3.41 -1.98
CA SER A 77 -8.84 4.20 -0.88
C SER A 77 -9.56 3.84 0.41
N VAL A 78 -8.89 4.03 1.55
CA VAL A 78 -9.59 4.17 2.83
C VAL A 78 -10.59 5.34 2.81
N PRO A 79 -11.62 5.33 3.68
CA PRO A 79 -12.46 6.49 3.92
C PRO A 79 -11.64 7.70 4.40
N GLU A 80 -11.98 8.89 3.89
CA GLU A 80 -11.21 10.13 4.11
C GLU A 80 -9.72 9.99 3.75
N GLY A 81 -9.39 9.20 2.74
CA GLY A 81 -8.03 8.98 2.27
C GLY A 81 -7.41 10.18 1.55
N GLY A 82 -6.14 10.01 1.18
CA GLY A 82 -5.36 10.99 0.43
C GLY A 82 -5.64 11.00 -1.08
N LYS A 83 -4.99 11.92 -1.79
CA LYS A 83 -5.11 12.08 -3.24
C LYS A 83 -4.19 11.13 -4.01
N TYR A 84 -3.08 10.70 -3.41
CA TYR A 84 -1.93 10.12 -4.10
C TYR A 84 -1.76 8.64 -3.81
N ASP A 85 -2.13 8.18 -2.61
CA ASP A 85 -2.10 6.77 -2.19
C ASP A 85 -2.73 5.85 -3.26
N GLY A 86 -1.95 4.89 -3.78
CA GLY A 86 -2.25 4.04 -4.93
C GLY A 86 -2.42 4.76 -6.28
N ALA A 87 -3.31 5.74 -6.32
CA ALA A 87 -3.76 6.44 -7.52
C ALA A 87 -2.60 7.09 -8.30
N LEU A 88 -1.59 7.61 -7.60
CA LEU A 88 -0.40 8.17 -8.23
C LEU A 88 0.33 7.12 -9.07
N GLY A 89 0.51 5.90 -8.54
CA GLY A 89 1.20 4.81 -9.23
C GLY A 89 0.51 4.41 -10.53
N VAL A 90 -0.82 4.28 -10.50
CA VAL A 90 -1.61 3.94 -11.70
C VAL A 90 -1.54 5.05 -12.74
N VAL A 91 -1.79 6.30 -12.37
CA VAL A 91 -1.81 7.41 -13.33
C VAL A 91 -0.41 7.68 -13.90
N ALA A 92 0.63 7.60 -13.06
CA ALA A 92 2.02 7.72 -13.49
C ALA A 92 2.42 6.59 -14.45
N ALA A 93 2.01 5.35 -14.19
CA ALA A 93 2.28 4.21 -15.07
C ALA A 93 1.62 4.38 -16.45
N ILE A 94 0.37 4.86 -16.53
CA ILE A 94 -0.29 5.18 -17.80
C ILE A 94 0.57 6.16 -18.62
N GLN A 95 1.02 7.25 -17.98
CA GLN A 95 1.84 8.26 -18.66
C GLN A 95 3.21 7.70 -19.06
N ALA A 96 3.88 6.97 -18.17
CA ALA A 96 5.22 6.43 -18.40
C ALA A 96 5.24 5.39 -19.52
N VAL A 97 4.32 4.43 -19.51
CA VAL A 97 4.20 3.40 -20.58
C VAL A 97 3.90 4.05 -21.93
N ALA A 98 2.98 5.00 -21.98
CA ALA A 98 2.68 5.74 -23.21
C ALA A 98 3.88 6.52 -23.73
N ALA A 99 4.69 7.11 -22.84
CA ALA A 99 5.89 7.87 -23.18
C ALA A 99 7.08 7.01 -23.62
N VAL A 100 7.16 5.75 -23.19
CA VAL A 100 8.17 4.81 -23.72
C VAL A 100 7.87 4.51 -25.19
N GLY A 101 6.60 4.25 -25.54
CA GLY A 101 6.20 4.00 -26.92
C GLY A 101 6.70 2.64 -27.44
N VAL A 102 7.42 2.64 -28.56
CA VAL A 102 7.86 1.40 -29.21
C VAL A 102 8.91 0.67 -28.36
N SER A 103 8.67 -0.60 -28.09
CA SER A 103 9.53 -1.45 -27.27
C SER A 103 9.67 -2.87 -27.83
N ALA A 104 10.74 -3.58 -27.45
CA ALA A 104 10.90 -5.01 -27.71
C ALA A 104 9.90 -5.82 -26.90
N ARG A 105 9.89 -5.62 -25.57
CA ARG A 105 8.96 -6.27 -24.64
C ARG A 105 7.59 -5.58 -24.65
N THR A 106 6.53 -6.33 -24.39
CA THR A 106 5.22 -5.75 -24.08
C THR A 106 5.30 -5.01 -22.75
N LEU A 107 4.84 -3.76 -22.75
CA LEU A 107 4.68 -2.95 -21.55
C LEU A 107 3.23 -3.04 -21.06
N GLY A 108 3.06 -3.18 -19.75
CA GLY A 108 1.74 -3.24 -19.11
C GLY A 108 1.53 -2.11 -18.11
N VAL A 109 0.28 -1.68 -17.99
CA VAL A 109 -0.21 -0.88 -16.88
C VAL A 109 -1.28 -1.69 -16.16
N VAL A 110 -1.20 -1.78 -14.83
CA VAL A 110 -2.20 -2.47 -14.01
C VAL A 110 -2.78 -1.54 -12.94
N ALA A 111 -4.09 -1.60 -12.77
CA ALA A 111 -4.78 -1.11 -11.59
C ALA A 111 -5.36 -2.31 -10.85
N PHE A 112 -4.74 -2.67 -9.72
CA PHE A 112 -5.19 -3.76 -8.87
C PHE A 112 -6.45 -3.38 -8.10
N ARG A 113 -7.24 -4.40 -7.77
CA ARG A 113 -8.44 -4.26 -6.93
C ARG A 113 -8.09 -4.50 -5.47
N ASP A 114 -8.72 -3.72 -4.60
CA ASP A 114 -8.84 -4.01 -3.17
C ASP A 114 -7.48 -4.23 -2.50
N GLU A 115 -6.60 -3.26 -2.66
CA GLU A 115 -5.28 -3.25 -2.04
C GLU A 115 -5.39 -2.95 -0.54
N GLU A 116 -6.23 -1.97 -0.18
CA GLU A 116 -6.30 -1.40 1.18
C GLU A 116 -6.72 -2.43 2.24
N ARG A 117 -7.46 -3.47 1.84
CA ARG A 117 -7.88 -4.56 2.73
C ARG A 117 -6.94 -5.77 2.72
N GLY A 118 -5.91 -5.76 1.88
CA GLY A 118 -4.89 -6.82 1.84
C GLY A 118 -4.57 -7.32 0.44
N CYS A 119 -4.42 -6.44 -0.56
CA CYS A 119 -3.90 -6.78 -1.89
C CYS A 119 -4.68 -7.91 -2.59
N TYR A 120 -6.02 -7.94 -2.46
CA TYR A 120 -6.83 -9.08 -2.94
C TYR A 120 -6.69 -9.31 -4.45
N GLY A 121 -6.65 -8.23 -5.24
CA GLY A 121 -6.51 -8.29 -6.69
C GLY A 121 -5.19 -8.92 -7.14
N SER A 122 -4.06 -8.49 -6.56
CA SER A 122 -2.74 -9.04 -6.89
C SER A 122 -2.56 -10.45 -6.30
N LEU A 123 -3.09 -10.76 -5.11
CA LEU A 123 -3.05 -12.11 -4.52
C LEU A 123 -3.76 -13.12 -5.41
N ALA A 124 -4.93 -12.75 -5.94
CA ALA A 124 -5.69 -13.62 -6.82
C ALA A 124 -4.98 -13.82 -8.18
N LEU A 125 -4.37 -12.76 -8.72
CA LEU A 125 -3.54 -12.83 -9.93
C LEU A 125 -2.31 -13.71 -9.71
N ALA A 126 -1.56 -13.52 -8.62
CA ALA A 126 -0.39 -14.32 -8.25
C ALA A 126 -0.70 -15.81 -8.14
N LYS A 127 -1.90 -16.16 -7.67
CA LYS A 127 -2.30 -17.55 -7.48
C LYS A 127 -2.64 -18.28 -8.79
N SER A 128 -3.17 -17.59 -9.79
CA SER A 128 -3.81 -18.27 -10.93
C SER A 128 -3.86 -17.51 -12.26
N GLY A 129 -3.31 -16.30 -12.30
CA GLY A 129 -3.28 -15.44 -13.48
C GLY A 129 -1.91 -15.39 -14.16
N PRO A 130 -1.84 -14.78 -15.36
CA PRO A 130 -0.58 -14.54 -16.04
C PRO A 130 0.17 -13.39 -15.38
N LEU A 131 1.34 -13.69 -14.82
CA LEU A 131 2.22 -12.70 -14.19
C LEU A 131 3.18 -12.08 -15.23
N PRO A 132 3.55 -10.79 -15.07
CA PRO A 132 4.64 -10.22 -15.82
C PRO A 132 5.98 -10.84 -15.39
N GLY A 133 7.02 -10.64 -16.20
CA GLY A 133 8.38 -10.98 -15.76
C GLY A 133 8.96 -9.94 -14.81
N ARG A 134 8.57 -8.67 -15.00
CA ARG A 134 9.04 -7.52 -14.23
C ARG A 134 7.90 -6.61 -13.80
N PHE A 135 7.98 -6.04 -12.61
CA PHE A 135 7.02 -5.06 -12.11
C PHE A 135 7.71 -3.87 -11.43
N VAL A 136 7.25 -2.65 -11.72
CA VAL A 136 7.71 -1.44 -11.04
C VAL A 136 6.51 -0.65 -10.53
N GLU A 137 6.42 -0.50 -9.22
CA GLU A 137 5.36 0.29 -8.58
C GLU A 137 5.91 1.63 -8.08
N LEU A 138 5.29 2.72 -8.55
CA LEU A 138 5.55 4.06 -8.04
C LEU A 138 4.51 4.37 -6.98
N HIS A 139 4.95 4.83 -5.81
CA HIS A 139 4.05 5.10 -4.69
C HIS A 139 4.50 6.33 -3.91
N VAL A 140 3.61 6.94 -3.13
CA VAL A 140 4.04 7.89 -2.09
C VAL A 140 4.67 7.14 -0.93
N GLU A 141 5.62 7.75 -0.22
CA GLU A 141 6.34 7.10 0.88
C GLU A 141 5.42 6.70 2.05
N GLN A 142 4.37 7.51 2.31
CA GLN A 142 3.48 7.38 3.47
C GLN A 142 4.22 7.49 4.82
N GLY A 143 5.40 8.12 4.77
CA GLY A 143 6.31 8.29 5.89
C GLY A 143 7.14 9.56 5.74
N PRO A 144 7.85 9.97 6.80
CA PRO A 144 8.57 11.24 6.82
C PRO A 144 10.06 11.12 6.43
N LEU A 145 10.56 9.95 6.04
CA LEU A 145 12.00 9.70 5.90
C LEU A 145 12.59 10.48 4.73
N LEU A 146 11.93 10.52 3.57
CA LEU A 146 12.41 11.31 2.43
C LEU A 146 12.30 12.81 2.71
N GLU A 147 11.23 13.26 3.39
CA GLU A 147 11.10 14.65 3.83
C GLU A 147 12.23 15.05 4.78
N ARG A 148 12.51 14.22 5.81
CA ARG A 148 13.60 14.45 6.76
C ARG A 148 14.98 14.39 6.11
N ALA A 149 15.16 13.52 5.10
CA ALA A 149 16.40 13.42 4.34
C ALA A 149 16.58 14.54 3.31
N GLY A 150 15.53 15.34 3.05
CA GLY A 150 15.53 16.33 1.97
C GLY A 150 15.59 15.71 0.57
N ALA A 151 15.26 14.43 0.44
CA ALA A 151 15.27 13.70 -0.82
C ALA A 151 13.88 13.75 -1.48
N ALA A 152 13.82 13.91 -2.80
CA ALA A 152 12.56 13.91 -3.52
C ALA A 152 12.00 12.50 -3.73
N LEU A 153 12.90 11.53 -3.94
CA LEU A 153 12.58 10.16 -4.31
C LEU A 153 13.36 9.15 -3.46
N GLY A 154 12.79 7.95 -3.30
CA GLY A 154 13.43 6.83 -2.60
C GLY A 154 13.36 5.54 -3.39
N VAL A 155 14.43 4.74 -3.36
CA VAL A 155 14.46 3.39 -3.91
C VAL A 155 14.11 2.41 -2.80
N VAL A 156 13.00 1.69 -2.97
CA VAL A 156 12.53 0.78 -1.93
C VAL A 156 13.38 -0.49 -1.93
N THR A 157 13.85 -0.91 -0.76
CA THR A 157 14.71 -2.09 -0.61
C THR A 157 13.94 -3.38 -0.39
N GLY A 158 12.78 -3.27 0.25
CA GLY A 158 11.93 -4.37 0.66
C GLY A 158 10.64 -3.85 1.26
N ILE A 159 9.70 -4.76 1.49
CA ILE A 159 8.38 -4.47 2.07
C ILE A 159 8.25 -5.28 3.36
N VAL A 160 7.82 -4.62 4.44
CA VAL A 160 7.64 -5.26 5.75
C VAL A 160 6.61 -6.38 5.71
N GLY A 161 6.81 -7.39 6.53
CA GLY A 161 5.79 -8.40 6.81
C GLY A 161 4.72 -7.82 7.71
N SER A 162 3.49 -8.34 7.60
CA SER A 162 2.37 -7.87 8.42
C SER A 162 1.39 -8.98 8.79
N THR A 163 0.66 -8.75 9.88
CA THR A 163 -0.45 -9.57 10.33
C THR A 163 -1.50 -8.72 11.04
N ARG A 164 -2.77 -9.09 10.88
CA ARG A 164 -3.89 -8.46 11.58
C ARG A 164 -4.64 -9.52 12.38
N ARG A 165 -4.81 -9.29 13.68
CA ARG A 165 -5.44 -10.26 14.59
C ARG A 165 -6.52 -9.60 15.45
N GLU A 166 -7.67 -10.26 15.56
CA GLU A 166 -8.71 -9.90 16.54
C GLU A 166 -8.35 -10.50 17.90
N VAL A 167 -8.48 -9.70 18.95
CA VAL A 167 -8.34 -10.13 20.35
C VAL A 167 -9.62 -9.80 21.08
N VAL A 168 -10.12 -10.77 21.87
CA VAL A 168 -11.36 -10.63 22.63
C VAL A 168 -11.07 -10.76 24.12
N PHE A 169 -11.49 -9.74 24.87
CA PHE A 169 -11.46 -9.71 26.33
C PHE A 169 -12.87 -9.95 26.86
N GLU A 170 -13.01 -10.95 27.72
CA GLU A 170 -14.26 -11.25 28.40
C GLU A 170 -14.18 -10.78 29.86
N GLY A 171 -15.27 -10.22 30.32
CA GLY A 171 -15.45 -9.63 31.64
C GLY A 171 -16.78 -10.07 32.27
N THR A 172 -17.26 -9.32 33.23
CA THR A 172 -18.60 -9.50 33.80
C THR A 172 -19.30 -8.15 33.88
N ALA A 173 -20.38 -8.03 33.12
CA ALA A 173 -21.19 -6.82 33.15
C ALA A 173 -21.79 -6.60 34.55
N GLY A 174 -21.78 -5.35 35.00
CA GLY A 174 -22.26 -4.96 36.33
C GLY A 174 -22.60 -3.48 36.39
N HIS A 175 -23.27 -3.07 37.46
CA HIS A 175 -23.69 -1.68 37.61
C HIS A 175 -22.51 -0.81 38.08
N ALA A 176 -22.14 0.20 37.29
CA ALA A 176 -20.92 0.98 37.52
C ALA A 176 -20.86 1.70 38.87
N GLY A 177 -22.03 2.02 39.47
CA GLY A 177 -22.10 2.71 40.76
C GLY A 177 -22.22 1.82 41.99
N THR A 178 -22.65 0.56 41.85
CA THR A 178 -22.98 -0.29 43.01
C THR A 178 -22.11 -1.54 43.10
N SER A 179 -21.46 -1.96 42.00
CA SER A 179 -20.46 -3.02 42.04
C SER A 179 -19.17 -2.52 42.71
N PRO A 180 -18.74 -3.11 43.84
CA PRO A 180 -17.47 -2.78 44.50
C PRO A 180 -16.26 -2.98 43.57
N MET A 181 -15.21 -2.17 43.72
CA MET A 181 -14.05 -2.16 42.80
C MET A 181 -13.22 -3.46 42.85
N ASP A 182 -13.06 -4.04 44.04
CA ASP A 182 -12.32 -5.28 44.31
C ASP A 182 -12.97 -6.54 43.73
N THR A 183 -14.24 -6.46 43.33
CA THR A 183 -14.99 -7.58 42.73
C THR A 183 -15.13 -7.51 41.22
N ARG A 184 -14.64 -6.43 40.58
CA ARG A 184 -14.88 -6.22 39.14
C ARG A 184 -13.98 -7.13 38.31
N TYR A 185 -14.59 -7.69 37.26
CA TYR A 185 -13.87 -8.31 36.16
C TYR A 185 -14.19 -7.50 34.90
N ASP A 186 -13.50 -6.38 34.73
CA ASP A 186 -13.79 -5.36 33.72
C ASP A 186 -13.02 -5.65 32.42
N ALA A 187 -13.72 -5.91 31.33
CA ALA A 187 -13.10 -6.24 30.05
C ALA A 187 -12.36 -5.04 29.43
N LEU A 188 -12.82 -3.81 29.67
CA LEU A 188 -12.19 -2.62 29.09
C LEU A 188 -10.90 -2.24 29.82
N VAL A 189 -10.81 -2.48 31.13
CA VAL A 189 -9.56 -2.29 31.87
C VAL A 189 -8.49 -3.24 31.32
N GLN A 190 -8.81 -4.53 31.19
CA GLN A 190 -7.90 -5.54 30.61
C GLN A 190 -7.48 -5.17 29.18
N ALA A 191 -8.43 -4.80 28.33
CA ALA A 191 -8.15 -4.36 26.97
C ALA A 191 -7.26 -3.12 26.93
N SER A 192 -7.45 -2.16 27.85
CA SER A 192 -6.65 -0.93 27.93
C SER A 192 -5.21 -1.22 28.34
N GLU A 193 -4.99 -2.14 29.28
CA GLU A 193 -3.65 -2.64 29.62
C GLU A 193 -2.98 -3.32 28.43
N TYR A 194 -3.73 -4.13 27.68
CA TYR A 194 -3.24 -4.77 26.48
C TYR A 194 -2.86 -3.77 25.37
N VAL A 195 -3.64 -2.71 25.16
CA VAL A 195 -3.30 -1.63 24.22
C VAL A 195 -1.94 -0.99 24.56
N LEU A 196 -1.65 -0.80 25.85
CA LEU A 196 -0.34 -0.30 26.28
C LEU A 196 0.78 -1.32 26.03
N ARG A 197 0.52 -2.61 26.28
CA ARG A 197 1.45 -3.70 25.97
C ARG A 197 1.77 -3.77 24.47
N VAL A 198 0.78 -3.60 23.59
CA VAL A 198 0.98 -3.56 22.12
C VAL A 198 2.00 -2.49 21.74
N ARG A 199 1.81 -1.26 22.23
CA ARG A 199 2.76 -0.15 22.00
C ARG A 199 4.16 -0.49 22.51
N ASP A 200 4.27 -1.00 23.73
CA ASP A 200 5.56 -1.19 24.39
C ASP A 200 6.35 -2.38 23.81
N ALA A 201 5.67 -3.45 23.41
CA ALA A 201 6.28 -4.58 22.71
C ALA A 201 6.83 -4.17 21.33
N ALA A 202 6.07 -3.40 20.54
CA ALA A 202 6.54 -2.90 19.24
C ALA A 202 7.77 -2.00 19.40
N LYS A 203 7.77 -1.08 20.37
CA LYS A 203 8.91 -0.21 20.66
C LYS A 203 10.18 -0.97 21.06
N ALA A 204 10.04 -2.16 21.64
CA ALA A 204 11.17 -2.98 22.06
C ALA A 204 11.86 -3.73 20.91
N ILE A 205 11.23 -3.78 19.72
CA ILE A 205 11.74 -4.51 18.55
C ILE A 205 12.06 -3.49 17.46
N ASP A 206 13.35 -3.40 17.12
CA ASP A 206 13.84 -2.47 16.10
C ASP A 206 13.14 -2.67 14.75
N GLY A 207 12.63 -1.57 14.19
CA GLY A 207 11.88 -1.54 12.93
C GLY A 207 10.45 -2.07 12.99
N ALA A 208 10.00 -2.61 14.13
CA ALA A 208 8.64 -3.12 14.27
C ALA A 208 7.64 -2.01 14.66
N VAL A 209 6.41 -2.17 14.19
CA VAL A 209 5.28 -1.31 14.57
C VAL A 209 4.07 -2.18 14.90
N ALA A 210 3.26 -1.75 15.86
CA ALA A 210 1.98 -2.38 16.13
C ALA A 210 0.97 -1.33 16.60
N THR A 211 -0.28 -1.49 16.13
CA THR A 211 -1.35 -0.52 16.40
C THR A 211 -2.64 -1.25 16.73
N VAL A 212 -3.34 -0.78 17.77
CA VAL A 212 -4.76 -1.09 17.97
C VAL A 212 -5.59 0.02 17.37
N GLY A 213 -6.10 -0.21 16.16
CA GLY A 213 -6.88 0.79 15.41
C GLY A 213 -8.39 0.73 15.65
N VAL A 214 -8.88 -0.42 16.11
CA VAL A 214 -10.32 -0.68 16.29
C VAL A 214 -10.57 -1.26 17.67
N LEU A 215 -11.58 -0.72 18.37
CA LEU A 215 -11.98 -1.18 19.70
C LEU A 215 -13.51 -1.09 19.85
N HIS A 216 -14.16 -2.23 20.07
CA HIS A 216 -15.60 -2.37 20.28
C HIS A 216 -15.88 -2.76 21.73
N VAL A 217 -16.56 -1.87 22.47
CA VAL A 217 -16.92 -2.08 23.89
C VAL A 217 -18.39 -2.48 24.01
N GLU A 218 -18.65 -3.62 24.67
CA GLU A 218 -20.00 -4.16 24.86
C GLU A 218 -20.33 -4.21 26.38
N PRO A 219 -21.50 -3.71 26.83
CA PRO A 219 -22.61 -3.18 26.02
C PRO A 219 -22.45 -1.71 25.58
N GLY A 220 -21.36 -1.03 25.95
CA GLY A 220 -21.12 0.36 25.52
C GLY A 220 -21.97 1.42 26.24
N ALA A 221 -22.50 1.10 27.43
CA ALA A 221 -23.28 2.03 28.25
C ALA A 221 -22.41 2.63 29.37
N ALA A 222 -22.46 3.95 29.54
CA ALA A 222 -21.59 4.69 30.47
C ALA A 222 -21.72 4.29 31.96
N ASN A 223 -22.86 3.69 32.34
CA ASN A 223 -23.15 3.25 33.71
C ASN A 223 -23.06 1.71 33.88
N VAL A 224 -22.45 1.00 32.93
CA VAL A 224 -22.28 -0.45 32.97
C VAL A 224 -20.80 -0.80 32.85
N ILE A 225 -20.32 -1.66 33.75
CA ILE A 225 -18.98 -2.27 33.64
C ILE A 225 -18.94 -3.07 32.34
N PRO A 226 -17.98 -2.83 31.43
CA PRO A 226 -17.86 -3.58 30.19
C PRO A 226 -17.68 -5.08 30.44
N GLY A 227 -18.61 -5.86 29.88
CA GLY A 227 -18.59 -7.32 29.97
C GLY A 227 -17.79 -7.98 28.85
N ARG A 228 -17.54 -7.25 27.74
CA ARG A 228 -16.77 -7.76 26.61
C ARG A 228 -16.15 -6.63 25.82
N VAL A 229 -14.92 -6.81 25.35
CA VAL A 229 -14.24 -5.90 24.44
C VAL A 229 -13.58 -6.69 23.31
N ARG A 230 -13.80 -6.27 22.07
CA ARG A 230 -13.13 -6.81 20.88
C ARG A 230 -12.23 -5.73 20.30
N LEU A 231 -10.99 -6.06 19.99
CA LEU A 231 -10.04 -5.13 19.38
C LEU A 231 -9.25 -5.81 18.26
N THR A 232 -8.66 -5.00 17.37
CA THR A 232 -7.81 -5.49 16.28
C THR A 232 -6.40 -4.96 16.43
N VAL A 233 -5.41 -5.84 16.39
CA VAL A 233 -3.97 -5.51 16.34
C VAL A 233 -3.49 -5.63 14.90
N ASP A 234 -2.94 -4.54 14.32
CA ASP A 234 -2.13 -4.56 13.09
C ASP A 234 -0.66 -4.52 13.52
N ALA A 235 0.09 -5.58 13.23
CA ALA A 235 1.49 -5.74 13.61
C ALA A 235 2.36 -5.94 12.36
N ARG A 236 3.48 -5.22 12.28
CA ARG A 236 4.39 -5.25 11.13
C ARG A 236 5.85 -5.28 11.57
N ALA A 237 6.69 -5.94 10.79
CA ALA A 237 8.13 -5.94 11.01
C ALA A 237 8.94 -6.15 9.72
N PRO A 238 10.21 -5.72 9.66
CA PRO A 238 11.05 -5.81 8.46
C PRO A 238 11.38 -7.24 8.02
N ASP A 239 11.34 -8.21 8.94
CA ASP A 239 11.65 -9.61 8.68
C ASP A 239 10.80 -10.53 9.55
N GLU A 240 10.81 -11.82 9.18
CA GLU A 240 9.98 -12.86 9.81
C GLU A 240 10.37 -13.08 11.27
N ASP A 241 11.66 -13.09 11.60
CA ASP A 241 12.15 -13.29 12.97
C ASP A 241 11.67 -12.17 13.92
N ARG A 242 11.72 -10.92 13.47
CA ARG A 242 11.19 -9.77 14.22
C ARG A 242 9.67 -9.84 14.34
N LEU A 243 8.97 -10.23 13.28
CA LEU A 243 7.50 -10.36 13.31
C LEU A 243 7.09 -11.44 14.32
N VAL A 244 7.67 -12.64 14.24
CA VAL A 244 7.38 -13.75 15.17
C VAL A 244 7.64 -13.33 16.62
N ARG A 245 8.77 -12.67 16.91
CA ARG A 245 9.04 -12.17 18.27
C ARG A 245 8.00 -11.16 18.76
N LEU A 246 7.48 -10.31 17.87
CA LEU A 246 6.43 -9.36 18.22
C LEU A 246 5.12 -10.10 18.54
N LEU A 247 4.74 -11.09 17.74
CA LEU A 247 3.52 -11.87 17.95
C LEU A 247 3.60 -12.70 19.24
N ASP A 248 4.75 -13.33 19.50
CA ASP A 248 5.01 -14.02 20.76
C ASP A 248 4.90 -13.06 21.95
N ALA A 249 5.47 -11.86 21.86
CA ALA A 249 5.40 -10.86 22.92
C ALA A 249 3.97 -10.33 23.17
N LEU A 250 3.04 -10.57 22.25
CA LEU A 250 1.63 -10.14 22.32
C LEU A 250 0.65 -11.29 22.51
N ASP A 251 1.13 -12.52 22.65
CA ASP A 251 0.32 -13.75 22.72
C ASP A 251 -0.65 -13.88 21.53
N LEU A 252 -0.20 -13.49 20.33
CA LEU A 252 -0.99 -13.56 19.09
C LEU A 252 -0.69 -14.84 18.31
N ASP A 253 -1.65 -15.26 17.47
CA ASP A 253 -1.42 -16.33 16.49
C ASP A 253 -0.23 -15.96 15.57
N PRO A 254 0.75 -16.87 15.37
CA PRO A 254 1.97 -16.58 14.63
C PRO A 254 1.77 -16.52 13.11
N GLY A 255 0.54 -16.66 12.61
CA GLY A 255 0.26 -16.58 11.19
C GLY A 255 0.65 -15.22 10.62
N VAL A 256 1.24 -15.25 9.43
CA VAL A 256 1.66 -14.08 8.68
C VAL A 256 0.69 -13.89 7.51
N ASP A 257 0.07 -12.71 7.43
CA ASP A 257 -0.89 -12.42 6.36
C ASP A 257 -0.15 -12.01 5.08
N LEU A 258 0.89 -11.17 5.22
CA LEU A 258 1.83 -10.81 4.16
C LEU A 258 3.27 -11.03 4.63
N ALA A 259 4.01 -11.86 3.90
CA ALA A 259 5.40 -12.14 4.21
C ALA A 259 6.29 -10.92 3.90
N PRO A 260 7.32 -10.65 4.71
CA PRO A 260 8.34 -9.67 4.36
C PRO A 260 9.08 -10.14 3.10
N VAL A 261 9.45 -9.20 2.24
CA VAL A 261 10.13 -9.53 0.98
C VAL A 261 11.13 -8.46 0.60
N GLU A 262 12.32 -8.88 0.15
CA GLU A 262 13.28 -7.98 -0.49
C GLU A 262 12.91 -7.77 -1.95
N LEU A 263 13.06 -6.52 -2.42
CA LEU A 263 12.83 -6.18 -3.83
C LEU A 263 14.06 -6.48 -4.68
N ASP A 264 13.83 -6.77 -5.96
CA ASP A 264 14.83 -7.28 -6.88
C ASP A 264 16.03 -6.33 -7.01
N ALA A 265 17.24 -6.87 -6.79
CA ALA A 265 18.46 -6.08 -6.76
C ALA A 265 18.79 -5.45 -8.13
N SER A 266 18.42 -6.09 -9.24
CA SER A 266 18.69 -5.57 -10.58
C SER A 266 17.79 -4.38 -10.89
N ILE A 267 16.49 -4.46 -10.56
CA ILE A 267 15.56 -3.33 -10.72
C ILE A 267 15.91 -2.20 -9.77
N ARG A 268 16.27 -2.49 -8.52
CA ARG A 268 16.76 -1.49 -7.56
C ARG A 268 17.99 -0.75 -8.07
N SER A 269 18.93 -1.45 -8.72
CA SER A 269 20.11 -0.81 -9.33
C SER A 269 19.70 0.15 -10.43
N VAL A 270 18.78 -0.24 -11.32
CA VAL A 270 18.27 0.64 -12.39
C VAL A 270 17.58 1.87 -11.80
N LEU A 271 16.70 1.68 -10.82
CA LEU A 271 16.01 2.78 -10.14
C LEU A 271 16.99 3.74 -9.47
N ARG A 272 18.02 3.21 -8.79
CA ARG A 272 19.05 4.02 -8.14
C ARG A 272 19.77 4.92 -9.15
N ASP A 273 20.24 4.34 -10.26
CA ASP A 273 20.92 5.10 -11.32
C ASP A 273 20.02 6.25 -11.84
N GLU A 274 18.73 5.96 -12.09
CA GLU A 274 17.80 6.96 -12.61
C GLU A 274 17.43 8.02 -11.57
N VAL A 275 17.28 7.65 -10.29
CA VAL A 275 17.07 8.62 -9.20
C VAL A 275 18.28 9.52 -9.02
N GLU A 276 19.50 8.99 -9.04
CA GLU A 276 20.73 9.78 -8.97
C GLU A 276 20.84 10.77 -10.13
N ARG A 277 20.40 10.36 -11.33
CA ARG A 277 20.40 11.24 -12.51
C ARG A 277 19.40 12.41 -12.39
N VAL A 278 18.21 12.16 -11.83
CA VAL A 278 17.08 13.12 -11.88
C VAL A 278 16.93 13.95 -10.61
N ALA A 279 17.14 13.33 -9.45
CA ALA A 279 16.59 13.84 -8.20
C ALA A 279 17.55 13.75 -7.00
N ALA A 280 18.81 13.34 -7.21
CA ALA A 280 19.81 13.02 -6.19
C ALA A 280 19.66 13.82 -4.86
N PRO A 281 19.83 13.16 -3.70
CA PRO A 281 20.41 11.82 -3.51
C PRO A 281 19.41 10.66 -3.70
N ALA A 282 19.91 9.48 -4.09
CA ALA A 282 19.13 8.24 -4.04
C ALA A 282 19.13 7.69 -2.60
N VAL A 283 18.04 7.90 -1.89
CA VAL A 283 17.81 7.32 -0.57
C VAL A 283 17.24 5.91 -0.72
N GLU A 284 17.78 4.95 0.02
CA GLU A 284 17.25 3.60 0.10
C GLU A 284 16.55 3.37 1.44
N LEU A 285 15.35 2.79 1.39
CA LEU A 285 14.51 2.56 2.56
C LEU A 285 13.55 1.39 2.32
N ALA A 286 13.10 0.72 3.39
CA ALA A 286 12.03 -0.27 3.29
C ALA A 286 10.64 0.41 3.31
N SER A 287 9.65 -0.20 2.67
CA SER A 287 8.25 0.21 2.86
C SER A 287 7.70 -0.37 4.16
N GLY A 288 7.10 0.48 4.99
CA GLY A 288 6.30 0.08 6.16
C GLY A 288 4.84 -0.26 5.82
N ALA A 289 4.41 -0.01 4.59
CA ALA A 289 3.08 -0.31 4.08
C ALA A 289 3.08 -1.63 3.28
N GLY A 290 1.93 -2.29 3.23
CA GLY A 290 1.70 -3.35 2.25
C GLY A 290 1.54 -2.73 0.86
N HIS A 291 1.91 -3.48 -0.18
CA HIS A 291 1.71 -3.08 -1.57
C HIS A 291 1.55 -4.32 -2.46
N ASP A 292 0.90 -4.16 -3.60
CA ASP A 292 0.80 -5.19 -4.62
C ASP A 292 2.17 -5.67 -5.12
N ALA A 293 3.18 -4.78 -5.14
CA ALA A 293 4.57 -5.15 -5.41
C ALA A 293 5.09 -6.27 -4.48
N GLY A 294 4.72 -6.26 -3.20
CA GLY A 294 5.14 -7.29 -2.26
C GLY A 294 4.57 -8.66 -2.61
N VAL A 295 3.29 -8.67 -3.02
CA VAL A 295 2.61 -9.89 -3.47
C VAL A 295 3.26 -10.45 -4.74
N LEU A 296 3.55 -9.59 -5.72
CA LEU A 296 4.19 -10.02 -6.95
C LEU A 296 5.65 -10.49 -6.74
N ALA A 297 6.39 -9.82 -5.86
CA ALA A 297 7.75 -10.24 -5.50
C ALA A 297 7.77 -11.63 -4.86
N VAL A 298 6.87 -11.90 -3.91
CA VAL A 298 6.70 -13.24 -3.30
C VAL A 298 6.31 -14.30 -4.34
N ALA A 299 5.54 -13.91 -5.36
CA ALA A 299 5.16 -14.79 -6.47
C ALA A 299 6.28 -15.04 -7.50
N GLY A 300 7.46 -14.44 -7.32
CA GLY A 300 8.64 -14.63 -8.18
C GLY A 300 8.76 -13.65 -9.34
N VAL A 301 8.02 -12.54 -9.34
CA VAL A 301 8.18 -11.46 -10.32
C VAL A 301 9.35 -10.57 -9.89
N GLU A 302 10.29 -10.29 -10.81
CA GLU A 302 11.35 -9.30 -10.57
C GLU A 302 10.69 -7.94 -10.31
N THR A 303 10.74 -7.46 -9.07
CA THR A 303 9.92 -6.32 -8.64
C THR A 303 10.76 -5.21 -8.02
N GLY A 304 10.47 -3.97 -8.36
CA GLY A 304 11.02 -2.78 -7.70
C GLY A 304 9.95 -1.76 -7.36
N MET A 305 10.27 -0.85 -6.44
CA MET A 305 9.38 0.24 -6.08
C MET A 305 10.13 1.56 -5.97
N LEU A 306 9.46 2.63 -6.41
CA LEU A 306 9.93 3.99 -6.36
C LEU A 306 9.01 4.82 -5.46
N PHE A 307 9.56 5.35 -4.38
CA PHE A 307 8.85 6.28 -3.51
C PHE A 307 8.99 7.72 -3.94
N VAL A 308 7.88 8.45 -3.80
CA VAL A 308 7.80 9.90 -3.87
C VAL A 308 7.66 10.45 -2.45
N ARG A 309 8.42 11.49 -2.13
CA ARG A 309 8.37 12.14 -0.81
C ARG A 309 6.95 12.55 -0.43
N SER A 310 6.49 12.04 0.71
CA SER A 310 5.30 12.54 1.40
C SER A 310 5.67 13.75 2.25
N LEU A 311 5.11 14.91 1.93
CA LEU A 311 5.24 16.15 2.69
C LEU A 311 4.32 16.12 3.92
N ASN A 312 4.33 17.20 4.70
CA ASN A 312 3.47 17.38 5.88
C ASN A 312 3.73 16.29 6.93
N GLY A 313 5.00 15.96 7.17
CA GLY A 313 5.38 14.94 8.16
C GLY A 313 5.08 13.51 7.73
N GLY A 314 4.89 13.25 6.43
CA GLY A 314 4.61 11.92 5.92
C GLY A 314 3.18 11.46 6.11
N VAL A 315 2.23 12.38 6.28
CA VAL A 315 0.81 12.04 6.48
C VAL A 315 0.27 11.29 5.25
N SER A 316 -0.39 10.17 5.50
CA SER A 316 -1.19 9.39 4.54
C SER A 316 -2.44 8.84 5.24
N HIS A 317 -3.33 8.16 4.52
CA HIS A 317 -4.67 7.75 5.00
C HIS A 317 -5.46 8.94 5.58
N SER A 318 -5.28 10.12 4.98
CA SER A 318 -5.84 11.39 5.45
C SER A 318 -6.01 12.36 4.29
N PRO A 319 -7.00 13.27 4.32
CA PRO A 319 -7.16 14.31 3.30
C PRO A 319 -6.00 15.31 3.27
N GLU A 320 -5.13 15.29 4.29
CA GLU A 320 -3.95 16.14 4.42
C GLU A 320 -2.69 15.54 3.76
N GLU A 321 -2.83 14.39 3.08
CA GLU A 321 -1.75 13.80 2.29
C GLU A 321 -1.27 14.77 1.21
N LEU A 322 0.05 14.93 1.13
CA LEU A 322 0.66 15.90 0.22
C LEU A 322 1.95 15.37 -0.38
N SER A 323 2.11 15.55 -1.69
CA SER A 323 3.37 15.41 -2.41
C SER A 323 3.47 16.59 -3.38
N SER A 324 4.68 17.12 -3.59
CA SER A 324 4.85 18.27 -4.47
C SER A 324 4.73 17.89 -5.94
N GLU A 325 4.24 18.81 -6.77
CA GLU A 325 4.15 18.59 -8.22
C GLU A 325 5.53 18.32 -8.84
N ASP A 326 6.58 18.95 -8.31
CA ASP A 326 7.97 18.77 -8.75
C ASP A 326 8.51 17.37 -8.42
N ASP A 327 8.27 16.87 -7.20
CA ASP A 327 8.67 15.51 -6.82
C ASP A 327 7.92 14.46 -7.66
N ILE A 328 6.62 14.67 -7.91
CA ILE A 328 5.81 13.81 -8.77
C ILE A 328 6.35 13.82 -10.22
N ALA A 329 6.70 14.98 -10.77
CA ALA A 329 7.24 15.08 -12.11
C ALA A 329 8.56 14.31 -12.25
N LYS A 330 9.47 14.45 -11.26
CA LYS A 330 10.73 13.68 -11.20
C LYS A 330 10.47 12.17 -11.12
N ALA A 331 9.50 11.76 -10.30
CA ALA A 331 9.14 10.35 -10.15
C ALA A 331 8.67 9.74 -11.47
N VAL A 332 7.85 10.46 -12.23
CA VAL A 332 7.37 10.02 -13.55
C VAL A 332 8.52 9.95 -14.56
N GLU A 333 9.47 10.89 -14.52
CA GLU A 333 10.67 10.84 -15.35
C GLU A 333 11.50 9.58 -15.05
N VAL A 334 11.76 9.31 -13.77
CA VAL A 334 12.51 8.12 -13.30
C VAL A 334 11.79 6.83 -13.69
N LEU A 335 10.47 6.74 -13.46
CA LEU A 335 9.67 5.57 -13.84
C LEU A 335 9.73 5.34 -15.36
N THR A 336 9.59 6.39 -16.16
CA THR A 336 9.67 6.30 -17.62
C THR A 336 11.04 5.82 -18.09
N ALA A 337 12.13 6.34 -17.51
CA ALA A 337 13.49 5.94 -17.86
C ALA A 337 13.78 4.49 -17.44
N THR A 338 13.32 4.10 -16.25
CA THR A 338 13.41 2.73 -15.72
C THR A 338 12.70 1.75 -16.65
N LEU A 339 11.45 2.01 -17.00
CA LEU A 339 10.69 1.15 -17.91
C LEU A 339 11.36 1.04 -19.29
N ARG A 340 11.96 2.12 -19.79
CA ARG A 340 12.70 2.09 -21.06
C ARG A 340 13.90 1.15 -21.02
N ARG A 341 14.66 1.12 -19.90
CA ARG A 341 15.80 0.21 -19.70
C ARG A 341 15.32 -1.23 -19.56
N LEU A 342 14.38 -1.48 -18.65
CA LEU A 342 13.84 -2.81 -18.39
C LEU A 342 13.15 -3.44 -19.61
N ALA A 343 12.65 -2.63 -20.54
CA ALA A 343 12.02 -3.13 -21.76
C ALA A 343 13.01 -3.40 -22.91
N ALA A 344 14.24 -2.91 -22.80
CA ALA A 344 15.34 -3.15 -23.74
C ALA A 344 16.25 -4.30 -23.32
N ASP A 345 16.43 -4.53 -22.02
CA ASP A 345 17.19 -5.64 -21.41
C ASP A 345 16.44 -6.98 -21.50
#